data_AF-A0A914GA30-F1
#
_entry.id   AF-A0A914GA30-F1
#
_cell.length_a   1.000
_cell.length_b   1.000
_cell.length_c   1.000
_cell.angle_alpha   90.00
_cell.angle_beta   90.00
_cell.angle_gamma   90.00
#
_symmetry.space_group_name_H-M   'P 1'
#
loop_
_entity.id
_entity.type
_entity.pdbx_description
1 polymer ?
#
loop_
_entity_poly.entity_id
_entity_poly.type
_entity_poly.pdbx_seq_one_letter_code
_entity_poly.pdbx_strand_id
1 'polypeptide(L)'
;MVKHEIIPVQKPKNIGCRTLLRLHRALEFLILFVEDVHRSTPTDNISELFRDAYEKSLSQHHGWLIRKTVQLASHAVPSRDFLIKVIFAHGEEPTPVQLESIACKFVKVVQDVYDRVQLIYADNKLLNLA
;
A
#
# COMPACT_ATOMS: atom_id res chain seq x y z
N MET A 1 -2.82 -17.78 12.34
CA MET A 1 -3.72 -16.68 12.79
C MET A 1 -5.15 -16.90 12.35
N VAL A 2 -5.48 -16.84 11.04
CA VAL A 2 -6.86 -16.99 10.53
C VAL A 2 -7.58 -18.23 11.08
N LYS A 3 -6.96 -19.42 10.99
CA LYS A 3 -7.49 -20.68 11.55
C LYS A 3 -7.75 -20.65 13.07
N HIS A 4 -7.03 -19.81 13.81
CA HIS A 4 -7.20 -19.67 15.26
C HIS A 4 -8.25 -18.64 15.64
N GLU A 5 -8.47 -17.61 14.81
CA GLU A 5 -9.50 -16.61 15.07
C GLU A 5 -10.87 -17.06 14.55
N ILE A 6 -10.93 -17.83 13.46
CA ILE A 6 -12.18 -18.36 12.90
C ILE A 6 -12.47 -19.72 13.54
N ILE A 7 -13.11 -19.72 14.71
CA ILE A 7 -13.55 -20.93 15.41
C ILE A 7 -15.08 -21.07 15.25
N PRO A 8 -15.61 -22.25 14.82
CA PRO A 8 -17.04 -22.43 14.55
C PRO A 8 -17.96 -22.19 15.75
N VAL A 9 -17.44 -22.32 16.98
CA VAL A 9 -18.23 -22.40 18.22
C VAL A 9 -18.23 -21.09 19.01
N GLN A 10 -17.38 -20.12 18.67
CA GLN A 10 -17.22 -18.89 19.45
C GLN A 10 -17.19 -17.67 18.54
N LYS A 11 -17.88 -16.59 18.94
CA LYS A 11 -17.87 -15.33 18.18
C LYS A 11 -16.42 -14.84 18.09
N PRO A 12 -15.83 -14.80 16.89
CA PRO A 12 -14.42 -14.52 16.76
C PRO A 12 -14.14 -13.07 17.18
N LYS A 13 -13.09 -12.84 17.98
CA LYS A 13 -12.68 -11.48 18.36
C LYS A 13 -12.24 -10.68 17.11
N ASN A 14 -11.76 -11.38 16.07
CA ASN A 14 -11.32 -10.84 14.77
C ASN A 14 -10.29 -9.70 14.89
N ILE A 15 -9.56 -9.59 16.01
CA ILE A 15 -8.68 -8.45 16.26
C ILE A 15 -7.44 -8.55 15.37
N GLY A 16 -6.80 -9.72 15.30
CA GLY A 16 -5.64 -9.96 14.45
C GLY A 16 -6.01 -9.91 12.98
N CYS A 17 -7.06 -10.62 12.57
CA CYS A 17 -7.54 -10.63 11.18
C CYS A 17 -7.94 -9.22 10.71
N ARG A 18 -8.59 -8.42 11.56
CA ARG A 18 -8.95 -7.03 11.20
C ARG A 18 -7.73 -6.12 11.11
N THR A 19 -6.78 -6.23 12.04
CA THR A 19 -5.55 -5.44 11.98
C THR A 19 -4.75 -5.76 10.73
N LEU A 20 -4.58 -7.06 10.42
CA LEU A 20 -3.90 -7.47 9.20
C LEU A 20 -4.67 -7.05 7.93
N LEU A 21 -6.00 -7.04 7.93
CA LEU A 21 -6.78 -6.52 6.80
C LEU A 21 -6.46 -5.05 6.49
N ARG A 22 -6.29 -4.22 7.53
CA ARG A 22 -5.93 -2.80 7.35
C ARG A 22 -4.53 -2.65 6.77
N LEU A 23 -3.58 -3.48 7.22
CA LEU A 23 -2.23 -3.53 6.66
C LEU A 23 -2.24 -4.01 5.21
N HIS A 24 -3.04 -5.04 4.91
CA HIS A 24 -3.22 -5.58 3.55
C HIS A 24 -3.74 -4.53 2.57
N ARG A 25 -4.76 -3.76 2.97
CA ARG A 25 -5.28 -2.63 2.17
C ARG A 25 -4.25 -1.51 1.98
N ALA A 26 -3.43 -1.23 3.00
CA ALA A 26 -2.33 -0.28 2.89
C ALA A 26 -1.20 -0.78 1.98
N LEU A 27 -1.04 -2.11 1.86
CA LEU A 27 -0.04 -2.72 1.00
C LEU A 27 -0.37 -2.49 -0.49
N GLU A 28 -1.64 -2.58 -0.86
CA GLU A 28 -2.11 -2.24 -2.22
C GLU A 28 -1.76 -0.80 -2.59
N PHE A 29 -2.02 0.15 -1.68
CA PHE A 29 -1.62 1.54 -1.86
C PHE A 29 -0.11 1.68 -2.10
N LEU A 30 0.71 0.97 -1.32
CA LEU A 30 2.17 1.02 -1.46
C LEU A 30 2.65 0.44 -2.79
N ILE A 31 2.06 -0.65 -3.28
CA ILE A 31 2.39 -1.22 -4.60
C ILE A 31 2.18 -0.17 -5.68
N LEU A 32 0.97 0.42 -5.73
CA LEU A 32 0.60 1.42 -6.72
C LEU A 32 1.51 2.66 -6.63
N PHE A 33 1.70 3.19 -5.42
CA PHE A 33 2.48 4.42 -5.24
C PHE A 33 3.96 4.24 -5.58
N VAL A 34 4.58 3.11 -5.21
CA VAL A 34 5.99 2.85 -5.56
C VAL A 34 6.16 2.63 -7.06
N GLU A 35 5.21 1.98 -7.72
CA GLU A 35 5.20 1.83 -9.18
C GLU A 35 5.07 3.19 -9.89
N ASP A 36 4.17 4.04 -9.44
CA ASP A 36 3.97 5.40 -9.97
C ASP A 36 5.22 6.28 -9.74
N VAL A 37 5.82 6.26 -8.54
CA VAL A 37 7.06 7.01 -8.26
C VAL A 37 8.21 6.51 -9.13
N HIS A 38 8.35 5.20 -9.31
CA HIS A 38 9.38 4.62 -10.16
C HIS A 38 9.24 5.06 -11.63
N ARG A 39 8.01 5.12 -12.16
CA ARG A 39 7.71 5.54 -13.54
C ARG A 39 7.64 7.05 -13.74
N SER A 40 7.58 7.82 -12.65
CA SER A 40 7.48 9.28 -12.72
C SER A 40 8.73 9.91 -13.34
N THR A 41 8.56 11.12 -13.85
CA THR A 41 9.57 12.01 -14.44
C THR A 41 9.78 13.24 -13.56
N PRO A 42 10.87 14.01 -13.75
CA PRO A 42 11.13 15.21 -12.95
C PRO A 42 10.03 16.29 -13.00
N THR A 43 9.16 16.26 -14.01
CA THR A 43 8.04 17.20 -14.16
C THR A 43 6.76 16.74 -13.46
N ASP A 44 6.70 15.49 -13.00
CA ASP A 44 5.49 14.94 -12.40
C ASP A 44 5.26 15.42 -10.97
N ASN A 45 3.99 15.66 -10.63
CA ASN A 45 3.59 16.06 -9.30
C ASN A 45 3.38 14.83 -8.41
N ILE A 46 4.31 14.58 -7.49
CA ILE A 46 4.23 13.45 -6.55
C ILE A 46 2.98 13.50 -5.66
N SER A 47 2.49 14.69 -5.31
CA SER A 47 1.26 14.82 -4.52
C SER A 47 0.05 14.28 -5.30
N GLU A 48 0.02 14.44 -6.62
CA GLU A 48 -1.02 13.89 -7.49
C GLU A 48 -0.90 12.38 -7.59
N LEU A 49 0.30 11.84 -7.84
CA LEU A 49 0.55 10.39 -7.86
C LEU A 49 0.14 9.72 -6.54
N PHE A 50 0.48 10.33 -5.40
CA PHE A 50 0.06 9.85 -4.07
C PHE A 50 -1.47 9.80 -3.95
N ARG A 51 -2.16 10.86 -4.39
CA ARG A 51 -3.62 10.93 -4.33
C ARG A 51 -4.27 9.91 -5.24
N ASP A 52 -3.73 9.72 -6.44
CA ASP A 52 -4.25 8.74 -7.40
C ASP A 52 -4.10 7.31 -6.88
N ALA A 53 -2.93 6.95 -6.33
CA ALA A 53 -2.73 5.67 -5.68
C ALA A 53 -3.69 5.48 -4.49
N TYR A 54 -3.90 6.53 -3.68
CA TYR A 54 -4.84 6.51 -2.55
C TYR A 54 -6.29 6.27 -3.00
N GLU A 55 -6.74 6.97 -4.04
CA GLU A 55 -8.13 6.85 -4.50
C GLU A 55 -8.40 5.51 -5.20
N LYS A 56 -7.39 4.91 -5.83
CA LYS A 56 -7.49 3.57 -6.41
C LYS A 56 -7.54 2.45 -5.35
N SER A 57 -7.10 2.72 -4.11
CA SER A 57 -6.93 1.70 -3.07
C SER A 57 -7.63 2.06 -1.75
N LEU A 58 -6.89 2.64 -0.79
CA LEU A 58 -7.31 2.87 0.60
C LEU A 58 -8.60 3.69 0.75
N SER A 59 -8.88 4.60 -0.18
CA SER A 59 -10.06 5.46 -0.06
C SER A 59 -11.36 4.66 -0.01
N GLN A 60 -11.42 3.52 -0.69
CA GLN A 60 -12.56 2.60 -0.68
C GLN A 60 -12.95 2.13 0.73
N HIS A 61 -12.03 2.22 1.69
CA HIS A 61 -12.19 1.76 3.06
C HIS A 61 -12.26 2.88 4.10
N HIS A 62 -12.07 4.14 3.69
CA HIS A 62 -12.06 5.30 4.56
C HIS A 62 -13.35 6.12 4.43
N GLY A 63 -13.87 6.58 5.57
CA GLY A 63 -14.99 7.52 5.60
C GLY A 63 -14.59 8.91 5.07
N TRP A 64 -15.60 9.75 4.82
CA TRP A 64 -15.43 11.09 4.22
C TRP A 64 -14.37 11.94 4.93
N LEU A 65 -14.38 11.99 6.27
CA LEU A 65 -13.44 12.80 7.04
C LEU A 65 -11.99 12.39 6.78
N ILE A 66 -11.69 11.08 6.82
CA ILE A 66 -10.34 10.56 6.61
C ILE A 66 -9.88 10.84 5.18
N ARG A 67 -10.75 10.67 4.17
CA ARG A 67 -10.41 11.01 2.78
C ARG A 67 -10.01 12.49 2.65
N LYS A 68 -10.72 13.41 3.31
CA LYS A 68 -10.35 14.84 3.31
C LYS A 68 -9.03 15.12 4.01
N THR A 69 -8.78 14.47 5.14
CA THR A 69 -7.48 14.59 5.83
C THR A 69 -6.33 14.08 4.97
N VAL A 70 -6.50 12.96 4.25
CA VAL A 70 -5.47 12.43 3.34
C VAL A 70 -5.23 13.35 2.16
N GLN A 71 -6.29 13.95 1.58
CA GLN A 71 -6.14 14.97 0.52
C GLN A 71 -5.36 16.20 0.99
N LEU A 72 -5.51 16.60 2.25
CA LEU A 72 -4.70 17.68 2.81
C LEU A 72 -3.25 17.22 3.08
N ALA A 73 -3.09 16.03 3.66
CA ALA A 73 -1.79 15.47 4.01
C ALA A 73 -0.91 15.18 2.77
N SER A 74 -1.50 14.92 1.61
CA SER A 74 -0.74 14.66 0.37
C SER A 74 0.14 15.85 -0.02
N HIS A 75 -0.19 17.07 0.38
CA HIS A 75 0.64 18.26 0.14
C HIS A 75 1.95 18.26 0.95
N ALA A 76 2.07 17.40 1.97
CA ALA A 76 3.28 17.22 2.75
C ALA A 76 4.17 16.10 2.21
N VAL A 77 3.80 15.45 1.10
CA VAL A 77 4.62 14.42 0.49
C VAL A 77 5.91 15.06 -0.05
N PRO A 78 7.10 14.46 0.20
CA PRO A 78 8.37 15.00 -0.26
C PRO A 78 8.48 15.10 -1.79
N SER A 79 9.53 15.78 -2.26
CA SER A 79 9.84 15.84 -3.69
C SER A 79 10.17 14.46 -4.27
N ARG A 80 9.99 14.32 -5.58
CA ARG A 80 10.32 13.10 -6.33
C ARG A 80 11.75 12.63 -6.05
N ASP A 81 12.71 13.52 -6.20
CA ASP A 81 14.12 13.17 -6.08
C ASP A 81 14.45 12.73 -4.66
N PHE A 82 13.84 13.35 -3.65
CA PHE A 82 14.00 12.91 -2.26
C PHE A 82 13.43 11.50 -2.05
N LEU A 83 12.21 11.25 -2.54
CA LEU A 83 11.61 9.91 -2.44
C LEU A 83 12.43 8.86 -3.17
N ILE A 84 12.94 9.17 -4.37
CA ILE A 84 13.73 8.21 -5.15
C ILE A 84 14.98 7.80 -4.39
N LYS A 85 15.70 8.77 -3.81
CA LYS A 85 16.91 8.50 -3.01
C LYS A 85 16.58 7.64 -1.79
N VAL A 86 15.53 7.99 -1.04
CA VAL A 86 15.18 7.29 0.20
C VAL A 86 14.68 5.87 -0.09
N ILE A 87 13.82 5.69 -1.09
CA ILE A 87 13.17 4.41 -1.39
C ILE A 87 14.11 3.45 -2.12
N PHE A 88 14.86 3.95 -3.12
CA PHE A 88 15.61 3.10 -4.05
C PHE A 88 17.13 3.18 -3.89
N ALA A 89 17.66 4.03 -3.01
CA ALA A 89 19.12 4.20 -2.89
C ALA A 89 19.60 4.53 -1.48
N HIS A 90 18.80 4.30 -0.44
CA HIS A 90 19.18 4.55 0.96
C HIS A 90 19.75 5.96 1.22
N GLY A 91 19.32 6.96 0.46
CA GLY A 91 19.75 8.35 0.56
C GLY A 91 20.79 8.79 -0.49
N GLU A 92 21.32 7.88 -1.28
CA GLU A 92 22.24 8.17 -2.39
C GLU A 92 21.50 8.39 -3.71
N GLU A 93 22.19 8.83 -4.77
CA GLU A 93 21.63 8.91 -6.12
C GLU A 93 21.62 7.52 -6.78
N PRO A 94 20.44 6.95 -7.10
CA PRO A 94 20.40 5.66 -7.80
C PRO A 94 20.81 5.82 -9.26
N THR A 95 21.54 4.83 -9.77
CA THR A 95 21.63 4.62 -11.22
C THR A 95 20.27 4.17 -11.78
N PRO A 96 19.98 4.39 -13.08
CA PRO A 96 18.74 3.90 -13.70
C PRO A 96 18.53 2.39 -13.53
N VAL A 97 19.61 1.60 -13.59
CA VAL A 97 19.58 0.14 -13.43
C VAL A 97 19.22 -0.25 -11.99
N GLN A 98 19.75 0.45 -10.98
CA GLN A 98 19.42 0.20 -9.58
C GLN A 98 17.95 0.55 -9.29
N LEU A 99 17.48 1.70 -9.81
CA LEU A 99 16.10 2.13 -9.67
C LEU A 99 15.13 1.08 -10.23
N GLU A 100 15.35 0.64 -11.46
CA GLU A 100 14.57 -0.42 -12.10
C GLU A 100 14.61 -1.72 -11.30
N SER A 101 15.81 -2.19 -10.93
CA SER A 101 15.98 -3.46 -10.24
C SER A 101 15.25 -3.49 -8.89
N ILE A 102 15.32 -2.41 -8.12
CA ILE A 102 14.68 -2.33 -6.80
C ILE A 102 13.17 -2.19 -6.95
N ALA A 103 12.68 -1.37 -7.88
CA ALA A 103 11.25 -1.24 -8.14
C ALA A 103 10.63 -2.58 -8.57
N CYS A 104 11.21 -3.27 -9.56
CA CYS A 104 10.73 -4.58 -9.99
C CYS A 104 10.75 -5.61 -8.86
N LYS A 105 11.82 -5.63 -8.06
CA LYS A 105 11.93 -6.56 -6.92
C LYS A 105 10.88 -6.25 -5.85
N PHE A 106 10.67 -4.98 -5.52
CA PHE A 106 9.67 -4.54 -4.56
C PHE A 106 8.28 -4.96 -5.02
N VAL A 107 7.87 -4.55 -6.23
CA VAL A 107 6.54 -4.85 -6.78
C VAL A 107 6.30 -6.35 -6.80
N LYS A 108 7.25 -7.15 -7.30
CA LYS A 108 7.11 -8.61 -7.35
C LYS A 108 6.90 -9.24 -5.97
N VAL A 109 7.78 -8.93 -5.00
CA VAL A 109 7.71 -9.55 -3.67
C VAL A 109 6.44 -9.12 -2.94
N VAL A 110 6.08 -7.85 -3.03
CA VAL A 110 4.93 -7.29 -2.32
C VAL A 110 3.63 -7.77 -2.95
N GLN A 111 3.56 -7.89 -4.28
CA GLN A 111 2.42 -8.48 -4.99
C GLN A 111 2.23 -9.95 -4.61
N ASP A 112 3.30 -10.76 -4.56
CA ASP A 112 3.21 -12.16 -4.14
C ASP A 112 2.63 -12.31 -2.72
N VAL A 113 3.00 -11.39 -1.81
CA VAL A 113 2.45 -11.36 -0.44
C VAL A 113 0.99 -10.92 -0.46
N TYR A 114 0.68 -9.85 -1.19
CA TYR A 114 -0.67 -9.32 -1.35
C TYR A 114 -1.62 -10.41 -1.86
N ASP A 115 -1.28 -11.07 -2.96
CA ASP A 115 -2.13 -12.09 -3.60
C ASP A 115 -2.41 -13.26 -2.65
N ARG A 116 -1.40 -13.72 -1.91
CA ARG A 116 -1.58 -14.80 -0.93
C ARG A 116 -2.51 -14.39 0.21
N VAL A 117 -2.35 -13.19 0.75
CA VAL A 117 -3.23 -12.68 1.83
C VAL A 117 -4.64 -12.46 1.29
N GLN A 118 -4.77 -11.87 0.10
CA GLN A 118 -6.04 -11.62 -0.57
C GLN A 118 -6.83 -12.92 -0.77
N LEU A 119 -6.18 -13.97 -1.30
CA LEU A 119 -6.78 -15.29 -1.47
C LEU A 119 -7.28 -15.87 -0.14
N ILE A 120 -6.42 -15.88 0.90
CA ILE A 120 -6.80 -16.38 2.23
C ILE A 120 -7.99 -15.61 2.79
N TYR A 121 -8.02 -14.29 2.65
CA TYR A 121 -9.12 -13.47 3.17
C TYR A 121 -10.41 -13.63 2.37
N ALA A 122 -10.32 -13.79 1.04
CA ALA A 122 -11.46 -14.06 0.18
C ALA A 122 -12.11 -15.42 0.53
N ASP A 123 -11.31 -16.48 0.59
CA ASP A 123 -11.76 -17.85 0.88
C ASP A 123 -12.47 -17.95 2.24
N ASN A 124 -12.04 -17.13 3.20
CA ASN A 124 -12.58 -17.11 4.56
C ASN A 124 -13.62 -16.00 4.79
N LYS A 125 -14.04 -15.27 3.75
CA LYS A 125 -15.02 -14.16 3.82
C LYS A 125 -14.65 -13.03 4.78
N LEU A 126 -13.35 -12.71 4.87
CA LEU A 126 -12.79 -11.72 5.79
C LEU A 126 -12.51 -10.35 5.16
N LEU A 127 -12.79 -10.14 3.86
CA LEU A 127 -12.46 -8.89 3.16
C LEU A 127 -13.25 -7.66 3.66
N ASN A 128 -14.33 -7.88 4.42
CA ASN A 128 -15.26 -6.84 4.88
C ASN A 128 -15.33 -6.72 6.41
N LEU A 129 -14.28 -7.10 7.13
CA LEU A 129 -14.22 -6.88 8.59
C LEU A 129 -14.26 -5.37 8.91
N ALA A 130 -15.07 -4.99 9.91
CA ALA A 130 -15.27 -3.61 10.38
C ALA A 130 -14.22 -3.17 11.42
#